data_AF-A0A2V5PBE7-F1
#
_entry.id   AF-A0A2V5PBE7-F1
#
_cell.length_a   1.000
_cell.length_b   1.000
_cell.length_c   1.000
_cell.angle_alpha   90.00
_cell.angle_beta   90.00
_cell.angle_gamma   90.00
#
_symmetry.space_group_name_H-M   'P 1'
#
loop_
_entity.id
_entity.type
_entity.pdbx_description
1 polymer ?
#
loop_
_entity_poly.entity_id
_entity_poly.type
_entity_poly.pdbx_seq_one_letter_code
_entity_poly.pdbx_strand_id
1 'polypeptide(L)'
;MNGLLAARGDLLRLARVGSCVIACALLGFTGCGKNEPIDEAKAAGKTTADFPQITADIFKPMDGGIDLSPAETMGRNAWNLWSAGNQQFWNHAAQDSYGLMDLLKMLDNRKFPRGERFKTLGLVNEPGFRAPSKPDQFGLWLDEQVEPEPAGIDETVYGKPSGVLGFRLFPNPEFNDEARKKWDGKRFYEDGAYYNDNKLIRPYRVGVACGSCHIAPNPSNPPDDPENPDWKNLASAIGNQYINEGKVFACNVEKGGFFYEMLAAQPRGTSDTSRIATDHINNPNAINAIFLLKVREDIAATEKVAGGTLALPDEKEDMWPVPHILKDGADSVGVRGAAIRVYVNIGMFSEYWLTRHNRLIGLTPQKPFEIPYAREHSVFWRATEERLDNIAAFFRKLKPFHLADAEGGQAYITTDSAVMTHGKEV
;
A
#
# COMPACT_ATOMS: atom_id res chain seq x y z
N MET A 1 -75.33 -27.70 45.17
CA MET A 1 -74.51 -28.89 45.49
C MET A 1 -74.18 -29.59 44.19
N ASN A 2 -72.89 -29.77 43.90
CA ASN A 2 -72.23 -30.71 42.97
C ASN A 2 -72.85 -30.88 41.57
N GLY A 3 -72.17 -30.70 40.45
CA GLY A 3 -70.75 -30.78 40.10
C GLY A 3 -70.73 -31.12 38.61
N LEU A 4 -69.85 -30.47 37.84
CA LEU A 4 -69.79 -30.52 36.38
C LEU A 4 -69.62 -31.94 35.80
N LEU A 5 -70.28 -32.21 34.66
CA LEU A 5 -69.77 -33.12 33.61
C LEU A 5 -70.27 -32.71 32.20
N ALA A 6 -69.29 -32.42 31.34
CA ALA A 6 -69.12 -32.67 29.90
C ALA A 6 -70.19 -32.36 28.81
N ALA A 7 -69.69 -31.60 27.81
CA ALA A 7 -69.76 -31.78 26.35
C ALA A 7 -70.97 -31.30 25.53
N ARG A 8 -70.69 -30.31 24.66
CA ARG A 8 -71.09 -30.12 23.24
C ARG A 8 -70.48 -28.77 22.83
N GLY A 9 -69.65 -28.61 21.80
CA GLY A 9 -69.82 -29.10 20.43
C GLY A 9 -70.44 -27.96 19.63
N ASP A 10 -69.64 -26.99 19.15
CA ASP A 10 -70.10 -25.97 18.21
C ASP A 10 -69.00 -25.59 17.21
N LEU A 11 -69.13 -26.19 16.03
CA LEU A 11 -68.72 -25.61 14.75
C LEU A 11 -69.42 -24.25 14.60
N LEU A 12 -68.70 -23.15 14.40
CA LEU A 12 -69.21 -21.99 13.67
C LEU A 12 -68.06 -21.08 13.19
N ARG A 13 -68.06 -20.88 11.87
CA ARG A 13 -67.64 -19.67 11.13
C ARG A 13 -66.14 -19.42 10.92
N LEU A 14 -65.58 -20.18 9.97
CA LEU A 14 -64.66 -19.62 8.98
C LEU A 14 -65.41 -18.57 8.14
N ALA A 15 -65.16 -17.30 8.37
CA ALA A 15 -65.16 -16.26 7.34
C ALA A 15 -64.67 -14.94 7.95
N ARG A 16 -63.66 -14.33 7.32
CA ARG A 16 -63.09 -12.99 7.60
C ARG A 16 -61.91 -12.89 8.59
N VAL A 17 -60.86 -13.69 8.39
CA VAL A 17 -59.48 -13.28 8.76
C VAL A 17 -58.49 -13.72 7.66
N GLY A 18 -58.92 -13.66 6.40
CA GLY A 18 -58.17 -14.23 5.26
C GLY A 18 -57.42 -13.24 4.38
N SER A 19 -57.56 -11.92 4.59
CA SER A 19 -57.06 -10.93 3.61
C SER A 19 -56.06 -9.91 4.15
N CYS A 20 -55.87 -9.79 5.47
CA CYS A 20 -54.86 -8.88 6.04
C CYS A 20 -53.55 -9.58 6.47
N VAL A 21 -53.58 -10.90 6.70
CA VAL A 21 -52.38 -11.64 7.13
C VAL A 21 -51.49 -12.02 5.93
N ILE A 22 -52.08 -12.22 4.74
CA ILE A 22 -51.30 -12.50 3.52
C ILE A 22 -50.65 -11.21 2.96
N ALA A 23 -51.28 -10.04 3.16
CA ALA A 23 -50.69 -8.75 2.78
C ALA A 23 -49.51 -8.33 3.68
N CYS A 24 -49.48 -8.77 4.94
CA CYS A 24 -48.33 -8.53 5.84
C CYS A 24 -47.22 -9.57 5.70
N ALA A 25 -47.51 -10.75 5.14
CA ALA A 25 -46.50 -11.78 4.86
C ALA A 25 -45.78 -11.58 3.50
N LEU A 26 -46.30 -10.71 2.62
CA LEU A 26 -45.73 -10.43 1.29
C LEU A 26 -44.91 -9.14 1.20
N LEU A 27 -44.75 -8.40 2.31
CA LEU A 27 -43.93 -7.18 2.37
C LEU A 27 -42.62 -7.35 3.17
N GLY A 28 -42.26 -8.59 3.51
CA GLY A 28 -41.06 -8.92 4.30
C GLY A 28 -39.92 -9.57 3.52
N PHE A 29 -39.92 -9.52 2.19
CA PHE A 29 -38.87 -10.10 1.34
C PHE A 29 -38.41 -9.15 0.21
N THR A 30 -38.45 -7.83 0.42
CA THR A 30 -37.57 -6.95 -0.36
C THR A 30 -36.16 -7.14 0.19
N GLY A 31 -35.30 -7.72 -0.64
CA GLY A 31 -34.09 -8.41 -0.25
C GLY A 31 -33.25 -7.70 0.80
N CYS A 32 -32.83 -8.46 1.82
CA CYS A 32 -31.51 -8.27 2.38
C CYS A 32 -30.52 -8.58 1.25
N GLY A 33 -30.31 -7.63 0.35
CA GLY A 33 -29.14 -7.66 -0.53
C GLY A 33 -27.95 -7.79 0.39
N LYS A 34 -27.16 -8.86 0.22
CA LYS A 34 -25.84 -8.90 0.82
C LYS A 34 -25.15 -7.64 0.28
N ASN A 35 -24.86 -6.67 1.15
CA ASN A 35 -24.04 -5.52 0.77
C ASN A 35 -22.64 -6.07 0.51
N GLU A 36 -22.43 -6.54 -0.71
CA GLU A 36 -21.16 -7.03 -1.20
C GLU A 36 -20.20 -5.84 -1.30
N PRO A 37 -19.04 -5.87 -0.61
CA PRO A 37 -18.06 -4.81 -0.72
C PRO A 37 -17.64 -4.59 -2.18
N ILE A 38 -17.80 -3.35 -2.65
CA ILE A 38 -17.26 -2.87 -3.91
C ILE A 38 -16.29 -1.72 -3.62
N ASP A 39 -15.32 -1.48 -4.49
CA ASP A 39 -14.39 -0.37 -4.27
C ASP A 39 -15.02 1.00 -4.59
N GLU A 40 -14.48 2.06 -4.00
CA GLU A 40 -14.98 3.44 -4.19
C GLU A 40 -15.05 3.86 -5.66
N ALA A 41 -14.14 3.36 -6.50
CA ALA A 41 -14.14 3.63 -7.93
C ALA A 41 -15.34 2.97 -8.64
N LYS A 42 -15.64 1.70 -8.36
CA LYS A 42 -16.82 1.01 -8.90
C LYS A 42 -18.10 1.64 -8.37
N ALA A 43 -18.15 2.00 -7.08
CA ALA A 43 -19.29 2.70 -6.48
C ALA A 43 -19.57 4.05 -7.17
N ALA A 44 -18.51 4.74 -7.62
CA ALA A 44 -18.61 5.97 -8.40
C ALA A 44 -18.88 5.75 -9.90
N GLY A 45 -19.11 4.51 -10.35
CA GLY A 45 -19.37 4.18 -11.75
C GLY A 45 -18.15 4.30 -12.67
N LYS A 46 -16.93 4.35 -12.11
CA LYS A 46 -15.69 4.42 -12.90
C LYS A 46 -15.35 3.08 -13.54
N THR A 47 -14.49 3.14 -14.54
CA THR A 47 -13.90 2.03 -15.28
C THR A 47 -12.38 2.14 -15.28
N THR A 48 -11.67 1.15 -15.83
CA THR A 48 -10.19 1.22 -15.91
C THR A 48 -9.72 2.35 -16.82
N ALA A 49 -10.54 2.80 -17.78
CA ALA A 49 -10.26 3.95 -18.63
C ALA A 49 -10.14 5.27 -17.87
N ASP A 50 -10.74 5.38 -16.68
CA ASP A 50 -10.64 6.54 -15.80
C ASP A 50 -9.30 6.58 -15.02
N PHE A 51 -8.46 5.56 -15.19
CA PHE A 51 -7.15 5.44 -14.55
C PHE A 51 -6.04 5.19 -15.59
N PRO A 52 -5.79 6.14 -16.51
CA PRO A 52 -4.74 5.99 -17.52
C PRO A 52 -3.35 5.82 -16.89
N GLN A 53 -2.48 5.09 -17.57
CA GLN A 53 -1.07 4.95 -17.19
C GLN A 53 -0.26 6.19 -17.64
N ILE A 54 0.73 6.59 -16.84
CA ILE A 54 1.64 7.69 -17.19
C ILE A 54 2.64 7.21 -18.24
N THR A 55 2.58 7.81 -19.43
CA THR A 55 3.47 7.48 -20.57
C THR A 55 4.75 8.33 -20.61
N ALA A 56 4.77 9.48 -19.94
CA ALA A 56 5.93 10.35 -19.83
C ALA A 56 7.04 9.69 -18.98
N ASP A 57 8.30 9.93 -19.33
CA ASP A 57 9.44 9.39 -18.59
C ASP A 57 9.82 10.28 -17.39
N ILE A 58 9.02 10.17 -16.33
CA ILE A 58 9.09 11.01 -15.13
C ILE A 58 10.43 10.87 -14.41
N PHE A 59 10.93 9.64 -14.33
CA PHE A 59 12.05 9.26 -13.46
C PHE A 59 13.35 8.99 -14.22
N LYS A 60 13.50 9.53 -15.44
CA LYS A 60 14.64 9.25 -16.34
C LYS A 60 16.01 9.17 -15.65
N PRO A 61 16.39 10.11 -14.76
CA PRO A 61 17.71 10.09 -14.13
C PRO A 61 17.92 8.96 -13.10
N MET A 62 16.83 8.39 -12.54
CA MET A 62 16.93 7.32 -11.54
C MET A 62 17.54 6.05 -12.14
N ASP A 63 17.93 5.12 -11.26
CA ASP A 63 18.38 3.77 -11.63
C ASP A 63 19.66 3.78 -12.49
N GLY A 64 20.49 4.81 -12.34
CA GLY A 64 21.69 5.00 -13.16
C GLY A 64 21.40 5.52 -14.57
N GLY A 65 20.21 6.07 -14.81
CA GLY A 65 19.84 6.64 -16.10
C GLY A 65 19.62 5.60 -17.20
N ILE A 66 19.16 4.40 -16.84
CA ILE A 66 18.89 3.32 -17.81
C ILE A 66 17.86 3.77 -18.85
N ASP A 67 18.13 3.46 -20.12
CA ASP A 67 17.18 3.68 -21.20
C ASP A 67 16.05 2.65 -21.12
N LEU A 68 14.81 3.14 -20.99
CA LEU A 68 13.60 2.34 -20.90
C LEU A 68 12.77 2.49 -22.18
N SER A 69 12.20 1.38 -22.65
CA SER A 69 11.12 1.40 -23.63
C SER A 69 9.84 1.98 -23.04
N PRO A 70 8.84 2.38 -23.86
CA PRO A 70 7.58 2.92 -23.33
C PRO A 70 6.87 2.04 -22.31
N ALA A 71 6.87 0.72 -22.50
CA ALA A 71 6.28 -0.24 -21.56
C ALA A 71 7.03 -0.26 -20.22
N GLU A 72 8.36 -0.24 -20.26
CA GLU A 72 9.21 -0.23 -19.07
C GLU A 72 9.10 1.11 -18.32
N THR A 73 8.98 2.23 -19.04
CA THR A 73 8.71 3.55 -18.44
C THR A 73 7.37 3.56 -17.70
N MET A 74 6.30 3.08 -18.34
CA MET A 74 4.99 2.93 -17.67
C MET A 74 5.09 2.02 -16.44
N GLY A 75 5.89 0.96 -16.52
CA GLY A 75 6.17 0.05 -15.39
C GLY A 75 6.83 0.74 -14.22
N ARG A 76 7.90 1.51 -14.47
CA ARG A 76 8.58 2.31 -13.44
C ARG A 76 7.64 3.35 -12.82
N ASN A 77 6.85 4.03 -13.65
CA ASN A 77 5.88 5.01 -13.17
C ASN A 77 4.82 4.36 -12.28
N ALA A 78 4.27 3.21 -12.68
CA ALA A 78 3.31 2.47 -11.88
C ALA A 78 3.92 1.99 -10.55
N TRP A 79 5.15 1.47 -10.58
CA TRP A 79 5.86 1.04 -9.38
C TRP A 79 6.09 2.19 -8.38
N ASN A 80 6.48 3.36 -8.88
CA ASN A 80 6.84 4.50 -8.03
C ASN A 80 5.63 5.32 -7.53
N LEU A 81 4.54 5.38 -8.30
CA LEU A 81 3.44 6.34 -8.06
C LEU A 81 2.05 5.72 -7.87
N TRP A 82 1.77 4.51 -8.38
CA TRP A 82 0.42 3.96 -8.34
C TRP A 82 0.05 3.51 -6.92
N SER A 83 -0.98 4.11 -6.32
CA SER A 83 -1.50 3.76 -4.99
C SER A 83 -2.59 2.70 -5.01
N ALA A 84 -3.15 2.39 -6.18
CA ALA A 84 -4.23 1.40 -6.35
C ALA A 84 -5.44 1.61 -5.42
N GLY A 85 -5.80 2.87 -5.13
CA GLY A 85 -6.93 3.19 -4.27
C GLY A 85 -6.66 3.05 -2.76
N ASN A 86 -5.45 2.67 -2.35
CA ASN A 86 -5.17 2.39 -0.94
C ASN A 86 -5.19 3.61 -0.01
N GLN A 87 -5.33 4.83 -0.53
CA GLN A 87 -5.53 6.03 0.30
C GLN A 87 -6.73 5.90 1.23
N GLN A 88 -7.75 5.13 0.82
CA GLN A 88 -8.91 4.82 1.64
C GLN A 88 -8.54 3.89 2.81
N PHE A 89 -7.73 2.87 2.55
CA PHE A 89 -7.22 1.96 3.58
C PHE A 89 -6.47 2.70 4.67
N TRP A 90 -5.49 3.54 4.30
CA TRP A 90 -4.66 4.25 5.26
C TRP A 90 -5.43 5.32 6.04
N ASN A 91 -6.46 5.91 5.43
CA ASN A 91 -7.38 6.79 6.16
C ASN A 91 -8.17 6.03 7.24
N HIS A 92 -8.71 4.85 6.92
CA HIS A 92 -9.39 4.02 7.91
C HIS A 92 -8.42 3.49 8.97
N ALA A 93 -7.21 3.06 8.59
CA ALA A 93 -6.19 2.66 9.54
C ALA A 93 -5.93 3.74 10.60
N ALA A 94 -5.90 5.02 10.20
CA ALA A 94 -5.78 6.14 11.13
C ALA A 94 -6.99 6.27 12.07
N GLN A 95 -8.21 6.09 11.57
CA GLN A 95 -9.44 6.17 12.38
C GLN A 95 -9.53 5.00 13.36
N ASP A 96 -9.39 3.78 12.88
CA ASP A 96 -9.57 2.56 13.68
C ASP A 96 -8.46 2.34 14.71
N SER A 97 -7.27 2.88 14.44
CA SER A 97 -6.15 2.87 15.39
C SER A 97 -6.16 4.07 16.35
N TYR A 98 -7.22 4.89 16.37
CA TYR A 98 -7.30 6.11 17.18
C TYR A 98 -6.07 7.03 16.98
N GLY A 99 -5.66 7.19 15.72
CA GLY A 99 -4.55 8.06 15.33
C GLY A 99 -3.16 7.45 15.47
N LEU A 100 -2.98 6.23 16.00
CA LEU A 100 -1.65 5.61 16.12
C LEU A 100 -0.94 5.48 14.75
N MET A 101 -1.71 5.12 13.72
CA MET A 101 -1.25 4.97 12.33
C MET A 101 -1.79 6.09 11.45
N ASP A 102 -1.23 7.30 11.59
CA ASP A 102 -1.68 8.47 10.83
C ASP A 102 -0.61 8.96 9.85
N LEU A 103 -0.74 8.57 8.58
CA LEU A 103 0.21 8.97 7.53
C LEU A 103 0.17 10.47 7.21
N LEU A 104 -0.95 11.15 7.41
CA LEU A 104 -1.01 12.60 7.22
C LEU A 104 -0.18 13.32 8.29
N LYS A 105 -0.19 12.79 9.51
CA LYS A 105 0.66 13.27 10.60
C LYS A 105 2.14 12.88 10.44
N MET A 106 2.42 11.75 9.79
CA MET A 106 3.77 11.35 9.39
C MET A 106 4.38 12.34 8.38
N LEU A 107 3.59 12.87 7.45
CA LEU A 107 4.06 13.84 6.45
C LEU A 107 4.23 15.27 7.01
N ASP A 108 3.74 15.56 8.21
CA ASP A 108 3.81 16.91 8.80
C ASP A 108 5.22 17.22 9.35
N ASN A 109 5.82 18.29 8.85
CA ASN A 109 7.19 18.71 9.19
C ASN A 109 7.37 19.07 10.67
N ARG A 110 6.30 19.39 11.39
CA ARG A 110 6.40 19.63 12.83
C ARG A 110 6.69 18.32 13.57
N LYS A 111 6.31 17.16 13.02
CA LYS A 111 6.58 15.85 13.63
C LYS A 111 7.88 15.25 13.10
N PHE A 112 8.05 15.24 11.78
CA PHE A 112 9.25 14.76 11.11
C PHE A 112 9.76 15.83 10.15
N PRO A 113 10.64 16.73 10.64
CA PRO A 113 11.20 17.78 9.82
C PRO A 113 11.89 17.20 8.60
N ARG A 114 11.65 17.79 7.42
CA ARG A 114 12.27 17.36 6.16
C ARG A 114 13.78 17.22 6.26
N GLY A 115 14.47 18.10 7.00
CA GLY A 115 15.93 18.06 7.16
C GLY A 115 16.47 16.98 8.11
N GLU A 116 15.62 16.16 8.71
CA GLU A 116 16.02 15.03 9.57
C GLU A 116 15.23 13.75 9.25
N ARG A 117 14.46 13.75 8.16
CA ARG A 117 13.48 12.71 7.84
C ARG A 117 14.18 11.43 7.44
N PHE A 118 15.21 11.50 6.61
CA PHE A 118 16.01 10.33 6.25
C PHE A 118 16.68 9.74 7.49
N LYS A 119 17.30 10.57 8.33
CA LYS A 119 17.91 10.11 9.59
C LYS A 119 16.89 9.39 10.49
N THR A 120 15.71 9.98 10.66
CA THR A 120 14.71 9.52 11.64
C THR A 120 13.86 8.36 11.14
N LEU A 121 13.38 8.44 9.91
CA LEU A 121 12.43 7.52 9.29
C LEU A 121 13.05 6.68 8.18
N GLY A 122 14.15 7.12 7.58
CA GLY A 122 14.73 6.48 6.40
C GLY A 122 13.94 6.72 5.12
N LEU A 123 12.94 7.59 5.15
CA LEU A 123 12.19 7.98 3.96
C LEU A 123 13.01 8.96 3.12
N VAL A 124 12.77 8.92 1.82
CA VAL A 124 13.46 9.77 0.85
C VAL A 124 12.58 10.97 0.52
N ASN A 125 13.15 12.17 0.65
CA ASN A 125 12.50 13.41 0.24
C ASN A 125 12.45 13.47 -1.28
N GLU A 126 11.33 13.94 -1.82
CA GLU A 126 11.14 14.10 -3.27
C GLU A 126 11.99 15.28 -3.77
N PRO A 127 12.84 15.09 -4.80
CA PRO A 127 13.54 16.21 -5.44
C PRO A 127 12.54 17.24 -5.99
N GLY A 128 12.90 18.53 -5.98
CA GLY A 128 11.99 19.63 -6.37
C GLY A 128 11.06 20.12 -5.26
N PHE A 129 11.30 19.69 -4.01
CA PHE A 129 10.59 20.14 -2.81
C PHE A 129 11.52 20.73 -1.76
N ARG A 130 10.97 21.63 -0.92
CA ARG A 130 11.62 22.18 0.27
C ARG A 130 10.74 22.07 1.51
N ALA A 131 11.32 22.33 2.68
CA ALA A 131 10.55 22.44 3.92
C ALA A 131 9.51 23.59 3.83
N PRO A 132 8.32 23.45 4.43
CA PRO A 132 7.28 24.47 4.40
C PRO A 132 7.72 25.78 5.05
N SER A 133 7.39 26.89 4.40
CA SER A 133 7.54 28.24 4.97
C SER A 133 6.31 28.69 5.76
N LYS A 134 5.16 28.07 5.47
CA LYS A 134 3.86 28.32 6.10
C LYS A 134 3.00 27.05 6.06
N PRO A 135 1.98 26.94 6.93
CA PRO A 135 1.00 25.88 6.78
C PRO A 135 0.21 26.03 5.46
N ASP A 136 -0.31 24.91 4.97
CA ASP A 136 -1.27 24.89 3.87
C ASP A 136 -2.64 25.48 4.28
N GLN A 137 -3.59 25.47 3.35
CA GLN A 137 -4.96 25.98 3.58
C GLN A 137 -5.73 25.27 4.71
N PHE A 138 -5.24 24.12 5.19
CA PHE A 138 -5.82 23.34 6.27
C PHE A 138 -4.97 23.40 7.56
N GLY A 139 -3.90 24.19 7.63
CA GLY A 139 -3.07 24.28 8.82
C GLY A 139 -2.01 23.17 8.93
N LEU A 140 -1.77 22.40 7.87
CA LEU A 140 -0.78 21.32 7.83
C LEU A 140 0.57 21.84 7.33
N TRP A 141 1.68 21.33 7.89
CA TRP A 141 3.03 21.72 7.48
C TRP A 141 3.64 20.66 6.57
N LEU A 142 3.09 20.56 5.36
CA LEU A 142 3.53 19.62 4.32
C LEU A 142 4.67 20.24 3.50
N ASP A 143 5.54 19.42 2.88
CA ASP A 143 6.63 19.93 2.05
C ASP A 143 6.09 20.84 0.91
N GLU A 144 6.80 21.93 0.65
CA GLU A 144 6.45 22.90 -0.39
C GLU A 144 7.11 22.51 -1.71
N GLN A 145 6.28 22.37 -2.75
CA GLN A 145 6.74 22.19 -4.11
C GLN A 145 7.41 23.48 -4.61
N VAL A 146 8.66 23.39 -5.07
CA VAL A 146 9.39 24.52 -5.67
C VAL A 146 9.57 24.39 -7.17
N GLU A 147 9.51 23.15 -7.68
CA GLU A 147 9.53 22.83 -9.10
C GLU A 147 8.19 22.21 -9.49
N PRO A 148 7.60 22.59 -10.65
CA PRO A 148 6.34 22.01 -11.08
C PRO A 148 6.48 20.50 -11.23
N GLU A 149 5.40 19.78 -10.91
CA GLU A 149 5.37 18.33 -11.12
C GLU A 149 5.61 18.02 -12.61
N PRO A 150 6.44 17.02 -12.95
CA PRO A 150 6.65 16.65 -14.33
C PRO A 150 5.34 16.43 -15.09
N ALA A 151 5.24 17.02 -16.28
CA ALA A 151 4.03 16.95 -17.09
C ALA A 151 3.67 15.49 -17.44
N GLY A 152 2.37 15.20 -17.49
CA GLY A 152 1.83 13.88 -17.83
C GLY A 152 1.34 13.07 -16.63
N ILE A 153 1.49 13.58 -15.40
CA ILE A 153 0.86 13.02 -14.21
C ILE A 153 -0.53 13.64 -14.03
N ASP A 154 -1.56 12.81 -14.02
CA ASP A 154 -2.92 13.23 -13.66
C ASP A 154 -3.08 13.13 -12.14
N GLU A 155 -3.11 14.27 -11.45
CA GLU A 155 -3.28 14.34 -9.99
C GLU A 155 -4.60 13.74 -9.50
N THR A 156 -5.64 13.64 -10.35
CA THR A 156 -6.91 13.00 -9.96
C THR A 156 -6.79 11.47 -9.89
N VAL A 157 -5.80 10.91 -10.61
CA VAL A 157 -5.51 9.48 -10.68
C VAL A 157 -4.39 9.09 -9.72
N TYR A 158 -3.33 9.90 -9.65
CA TYR A 158 -2.10 9.62 -8.90
C TYR A 158 -1.95 10.44 -7.61
N GLY A 159 -2.92 11.29 -7.28
CA GLY A 159 -2.85 12.23 -6.16
C GLY A 159 -1.86 13.36 -6.45
N LYS A 160 -1.81 14.38 -5.59
CA LYS A 160 -0.74 15.39 -5.63
C LYS A 160 0.50 14.88 -4.87
N PRO A 161 1.73 15.32 -5.22
CA PRO A 161 2.93 14.97 -4.47
C PRO A 161 2.84 15.45 -3.02
N SER A 162 3.40 14.65 -2.10
CA SER A 162 3.53 15.01 -0.69
C SER A 162 4.87 15.66 -0.34
N GLY A 163 5.85 15.57 -1.25
CA GLY A 163 7.27 15.86 -0.99
C GLY A 163 8.04 14.69 -0.38
N VAL A 164 7.40 13.54 -0.18
CA VAL A 164 8.03 12.29 0.28
C VAL A 164 7.74 11.19 -0.75
N LEU A 165 8.80 10.57 -1.27
CA LEU A 165 8.66 9.58 -2.34
C LEU A 165 7.82 8.38 -1.90
N GLY A 166 6.89 7.99 -2.78
CA GLY A 166 5.95 6.90 -2.54
C GLY A 166 4.73 7.27 -1.70
N PHE A 167 4.57 8.53 -1.28
CA PHE A 167 3.38 9.02 -0.59
C PHE A 167 2.71 10.14 -1.40
N ARG A 168 1.42 9.98 -1.68
CA ARG A 168 0.62 10.92 -2.49
C ARG A 168 -0.61 11.37 -1.73
N LEU A 169 -1.03 12.61 -1.93
CA LEU A 169 -2.16 13.20 -1.22
C LEU A 169 -3.38 13.25 -2.14
N PHE A 170 -4.49 12.70 -1.66
CA PHE A 170 -5.78 12.73 -2.34
C PHE A 170 -6.76 13.56 -1.52
N PRO A 171 -7.58 14.43 -2.13
CA PRO A 171 -8.69 15.07 -1.43
C PRO A 171 -9.57 14.00 -0.77
N ASN A 172 -9.94 14.21 0.49
CA ASN A 172 -10.85 13.29 1.16
C ASN A 172 -12.30 13.63 0.76
N PRO A 173 -13.03 12.75 0.03
CA PRO A 173 -14.41 13.03 -0.37
C PRO A 173 -15.36 13.20 0.82
N GLU A 174 -15.01 12.67 2.00
CA GLU A 174 -15.80 12.84 3.23
C GLU A 174 -15.57 14.20 3.90
N PHE A 175 -14.53 14.95 3.50
CA PHE A 175 -14.21 16.28 4.05
C PHE A 175 -15.12 17.37 3.46
N ASN A 176 -16.41 17.23 3.70
CA ASN A 176 -17.46 18.15 3.31
C ASN A 176 -17.48 19.43 4.17
N ASP A 177 -18.46 20.32 3.94
CA ASP A 177 -18.57 21.59 4.67
C ASP A 177 -18.72 21.42 6.20
N GLU A 178 -19.36 20.35 6.65
CA GLU A 178 -19.50 20.07 8.08
C GLU A 178 -18.17 19.61 8.70
N ALA A 179 -17.46 18.72 8.01
CA ALA A 179 -16.12 18.29 8.41
C ALA A 179 -15.16 19.49 8.43
N ARG A 180 -15.21 20.35 7.40
CA ARG A 180 -14.40 21.56 7.30
C ARG A 180 -14.65 22.53 8.47
N LYS A 181 -15.89 22.70 8.92
CA LYS A 181 -16.23 23.54 10.10
C LYS A 181 -15.67 22.96 11.41
N LYS A 182 -15.53 21.63 11.50
CA LYS A 182 -14.97 20.94 12.67
C LYS A 182 -13.45 20.81 12.61
N TRP A 183 -12.85 21.09 11.46
CA TRP A 183 -11.42 20.96 11.23
C TRP A 183 -10.62 22.07 11.88
N ASP A 184 -9.55 21.69 12.59
CA ASP A 184 -8.57 22.60 13.18
C ASP A 184 -7.17 22.01 13.02
N GLY A 185 -6.37 22.58 12.11
CA GLY A 185 -5.02 22.10 11.81
C GLY A 185 -4.00 22.31 12.94
N LYS A 186 -4.28 23.23 13.88
CA LYS A 186 -3.45 23.40 15.08
C LYS A 186 -3.73 22.26 16.07
N ARG A 187 -5.01 22.00 16.36
CA ARG A 187 -5.43 20.90 17.23
C ARG A 187 -5.07 19.53 16.65
N PHE A 188 -5.13 19.37 15.33
CA PHE A 188 -4.66 18.14 14.68
C PHE A 188 -3.22 17.79 15.05
N TYR A 189 -2.37 18.79 15.29
CA TYR A 189 -1.01 18.55 15.73
C TYR A 189 -0.88 18.45 17.25
N GLU A 190 -1.45 19.42 17.99
CA GLU A 190 -1.15 19.65 19.41
C GLU A 190 -2.10 18.95 20.41
N ASP A 191 -3.29 18.52 19.99
CA ASP A 191 -4.36 18.06 20.89
C ASP A 191 -4.68 16.57 20.68
N GLY A 192 -4.16 15.73 21.58
CA GLY A 192 -4.37 14.28 21.54
C GLY A 192 -5.83 13.84 21.61
N ALA A 193 -6.68 14.58 22.31
CA ALA A 193 -8.11 14.26 22.35
C ALA A 193 -8.79 14.56 21.01
N TYR A 194 -8.22 15.46 20.20
CA TYR A 194 -8.73 15.81 18.88
C TYR A 194 -8.21 14.86 17.79
N TYR A 195 -6.89 14.66 17.68
CA TYR A 195 -6.33 13.85 16.59
C TYR A 195 -6.50 12.34 16.79
N ASN A 196 -6.77 11.88 18.01
CA ASN A 196 -7.11 10.48 18.29
C ASN A 196 -8.63 10.21 18.17
N ASP A 197 -9.46 11.22 17.85
CA ASP A 197 -10.88 10.98 17.59
C ASP A 197 -11.04 10.14 16.32
N ASN A 198 -11.58 8.93 16.46
CA ASN A 198 -11.80 8.02 15.35
C ASN A 198 -12.86 8.51 14.35
N LYS A 199 -13.61 9.57 14.69
CA LYS A 199 -14.55 10.25 13.80
C LYS A 199 -13.95 11.49 13.13
N LEU A 200 -12.68 11.81 13.39
CA LEU A 200 -12.01 12.93 12.73
C LEU A 200 -11.89 12.65 11.23
N ILE A 201 -12.48 13.54 10.44
CA ILE A 201 -12.35 13.52 8.98
C ILE A 201 -11.21 14.45 8.59
N ARG A 202 -10.16 13.87 8.03
CA ARG A 202 -8.95 14.58 7.57
C ARG A 202 -9.20 15.22 6.19
N PRO A 203 -8.57 16.36 5.86
CA PRO A 203 -8.72 17.00 4.55
C PRO A 203 -8.11 16.19 3.40
N TYR A 204 -7.08 15.40 3.70
CA TYR A 204 -6.40 14.54 2.74
C TYR A 204 -6.41 13.09 3.20
N ARG A 205 -6.52 12.18 2.24
CA ARG A 205 -6.14 10.77 2.36
C ARG A 205 -4.74 10.58 1.78
N VAL A 206 -3.92 9.76 2.40
CA VAL A 206 -2.54 9.50 1.94
C VAL A 206 -2.50 8.16 1.23
N GLY A 207 -2.23 8.16 -0.07
CA GLY A 207 -1.95 6.95 -0.85
C GLY A 207 -0.48 6.56 -0.75
N VAL A 208 -0.23 5.25 -0.77
CA VAL A 208 1.10 4.66 -0.63
C VAL A 208 1.41 3.86 -1.89
N ALA A 209 2.52 4.16 -2.55
CA ALA A 209 3.02 3.37 -3.68
C ALA A 209 4.17 2.46 -3.22
N CYS A 210 4.50 1.44 -4.03
CA CYS A 210 5.61 0.52 -3.75
C CYS A 210 6.95 1.25 -3.57
N GLY A 211 7.13 2.37 -4.27
CA GLY A 211 8.28 3.25 -4.13
C GLY A 211 8.56 3.71 -2.68
N SER A 212 7.56 3.79 -1.80
CA SER A 212 7.75 4.20 -0.40
C SER A 212 8.70 3.28 0.38
N CYS A 213 8.67 1.98 0.07
CA CYS A 213 9.52 0.97 0.69
C CYS A 213 10.73 0.61 -0.19
N HIS A 214 10.69 0.88 -1.49
CA HIS A 214 11.70 0.38 -2.43
C HIS A 214 12.65 1.44 -3.00
N ILE A 215 12.29 2.73 -2.92
CA ILE A 215 13.17 3.83 -3.34
C ILE A 215 14.15 4.16 -2.22
N ALA A 216 15.44 4.16 -2.54
CA ALA A 216 16.51 4.56 -1.63
C ALA A 216 17.70 5.16 -2.41
N PRO A 217 18.68 5.74 -1.70
CA PRO A 217 19.95 6.12 -2.30
C PRO A 217 20.58 5.00 -3.13
N ASN A 218 20.98 5.33 -4.35
CA ASN A 218 21.77 4.48 -5.22
C ASN A 218 23.18 4.33 -4.61
N PRO A 219 23.63 3.13 -4.24
CA PRO A 219 24.91 2.95 -3.56
C PRO A 219 26.11 3.19 -4.49
N SER A 220 25.94 3.15 -5.81
CA SER A 220 27.00 3.50 -6.77
C SER A 220 27.05 5.01 -7.06
N ASN A 221 26.05 5.77 -6.64
CA ASN A 221 25.98 7.23 -6.78
C ASN A 221 25.15 7.86 -5.65
N PRO A 222 25.56 7.71 -4.37
CA PRO A 222 24.78 8.18 -3.24
C PRO A 222 24.71 9.72 -3.25
N PRO A 223 23.68 10.32 -2.66
CA PRO A 223 23.63 11.77 -2.49
C PRO A 223 24.65 12.20 -1.43
N ASP A 224 25.28 13.37 -1.64
CA ASP A 224 26.13 14.00 -0.61
C ASP A 224 25.33 14.38 0.63
N ASP A 225 24.08 14.81 0.41
CA ASP A 225 23.10 15.10 1.44
C ASP A 225 21.86 14.21 1.24
N PRO A 226 21.64 13.18 2.07
CA PRO A 226 20.49 12.28 1.91
C PRO A 226 19.14 12.95 2.18
N GLU A 227 19.11 14.12 2.83
CA GLU A 227 17.89 14.91 2.99
C GLU A 227 17.58 15.74 1.74
N ASN A 228 18.54 15.93 0.83
CA ASN A 228 18.37 16.69 -0.43
C ASN A 228 18.94 15.91 -1.64
N PRO A 229 18.40 14.73 -1.96
CA PRO A 229 18.89 13.95 -3.09
C PRO A 229 18.48 14.58 -4.43
N ASP A 230 19.27 14.34 -5.48
CA ASP A 230 18.82 14.49 -6.87
C ASP A 230 18.21 13.17 -7.36
N TRP A 231 17.37 13.22 -8.41
CA TRP A 231 16.82 12.01 -9.05
C TRP A 231 17.89 10.98 -9.46
N LYS A 232 19.06 11.43 -9.91
CA LYS A 232 20.19 10.56 -10.29
C LYS A 232 20.82 9.79 -9.12
N ASN A 233 20.56 10.23 -7.89
CA ASN A 233 21.07 9.60 -6.68
C ASN A 233 20.17 8.48 -6.18
N LEU A 234 19.07 8.16 -6.86
CA LEU A 234 18.05 7.25 -6.36
C LEU A 234 17.91 6.00 -7.22
N ALA A 235 17.67 4.88 -6.55
CA ALA A 235 17.33 3.60 -7.15
C ALA A 235 15.91 3.21 -6.73
N SER A 236 15.08 2.79 -7.68
CA SER A 236 13.63 2.68 -7.47
C SER A 236 13.17 1.35 -6.87
N ALA A 237 14.01 0.33 -6.95
CA ALA A 237 13.67 -1.04 -6.62
C ALA A 237 14.75 -1.75 -5.79
N ILE A 238 15.62 -0.96 -5.13
CA ILE A 238 16.73 -1.49 -4.35
C ILE A 238 16.29 -2.06 -3.00
N GLY A 239 15.07 -1.73 -2.56
CA GLY A 239 14.59 -2.06 -1.22
C GLY A 239 15.25 -1.14 -0.20
N ASN A 240 14.50 -0.16 0.30
CA ASN A 240 15.05 0.89 1.14
C ASN A 240 15.60 0.33 2.45
N GLN A 241 16.92 0.21 2.55
CA GLN A 241 17.58 -0.40 3.71
C GLN A 241 17.56 0.50 4.96
N TYR A 242 17.15 1.77 4.79
CA TYR A 242 17.18 2.79 5.83
C TYR A 242 15.82 2.99 6.49
N ILE A 243 14.73 2.52 5.86
CA ILE A 243 13.38 2.75 6.37
C ILE A 243 13.22 2.17 7.78
N ASN A 244 12.70 2.98 8.70
CA ASN A 244 12.18 2.53 9.97
C ASN A 244 10.66 2.41 9.83
N GLU A 245 10.22 1.30 9.25
CA GLU A 245 8.81 1.09 8.87
C GLU A 245 7.86 1.29 10.06
N GLY A 246 8.23 0.79 11.25
CA GLY A 246 7.42 0.97 12.46
C GLY A 246 7.15 2.44 12.79
N LYS A 247 8.17 3.30 12.70
CA LYS A 247 7.99 4.75 12.89
C LYS A 247 7.23 5.43 11.75
N VAL A 248 7.34 4.92 10.52
CA VAL A 248 6.63 5.48 9.37
C VAL A 248 5.13 5.21 9.48
N PHE A 249 4.75 3.96 9.65
CA PHE A 249 3.34 3.56 9.55
C PHE A 249 2.60 3.58 10.90
N ALA A 250 3.31 3.63 12.03
CA ALA A 250 2.72 3.76 13.37
C ALA A 250 3.32 4.96 14.12
N CYS A 251 3.34 6.11 13.44
CA CYS A 251 4.13 7.28 13.82
C CYS A 251 3.73 7.95 15.14
N ASN A 252 2.51 7.70 15.64
CA ASN A 252 2.02 8.27 16.89
C ASN A 252 2.08 7.28 18.06
N VAL A 253 2.66 6.10 17.89
CA VAL A 253 2.90 5.18 19.00
C VAL A 253 3.95 5.78 19.93
N GLU A 254 3.54 6.05 21.16
CA GLU A 254 4.42 6.60 22.19
C GLU A 254 5.26 5.51 22.86
N LYS A 255 6.37 5.93 23.47
CA LYS A 255 7.23 5.03 24.21
C LYS A 255 6.50 4.45 25.42
N GLY A 256 6.65 3.14 25.59
CA GLY A 256 6.05 2.39 26.69
C GLY A 256 4.90 1.52 26.21
N GLY A 257 4.97 0.23 26.54
CA GLY A 257 4.00 -0.78 26.13
C GLY A 257 4.54 -1.71 25.04
N PHE A 258 3.91 -2.88 24.94
CA PHE A 258 4.37 -3.96 24.07
C PHE A 258 4.41 -3.56 22.59
N PHE A 259 3.40 -2.84 22.10
CA PHE A 259 3.35 -2.43 20.69
C PHE A 259 4.53 -1.53 20.33
N TYR A 260 4.89 -0.57 21.18
CA TYR A 260 6.07 0.26 20.97
C TYR A 260 7.36 -0.57 20.93
N GLU A 261 7.57 -1.46 21.92
CA GLU A 261 8.80 -2.27 21.98
C GLU A 261 8.93 -3.21 20.77
N MET A 262 7.82 -3.77 20.30
CA MET A 262 7.78 -4.59 19.08
C MET A 262 8.21 -3.77 17.85
N LEU A 263 7.69 -2.54 17.69
CA LEU A 263 8.07 -1.65 16.59
C LEU A 263 9.52 -1.17 16.71
N ALA A 264 9.99 -0.88 17.92
CA ALA A 264 11.35 -0.42 18.18
C ALA A 264 12.40 -1.51 17.97
N ALA A 265 12.03 -2.79 18.18
CA ALA A 265 12.89 -3.94 17.95
C ALA A 265 13.00 -4.32 16.46
N GLN A 266 12.11 -3.82 15.60
CA GLN A 266 12.18 -4.07 14.17
C GLN A 266 13.44 -3.42 13.58
N PRO A 267 14.32 -4.20 12.89
CA PRO A 267 15.48 -3.63 12.22
C PRO A 267 15.08 -2.62 11.13
N ARG A 268 15.97 -1.67 10.83
CA ARG A 268 15.77 -0.80 9.67
C ARG A 268 15.92 -1.61 8.38
N GLY A 269 15.22 -1.21 7.33
CA GLY A 269 15.25 -1.88 6.04
C GLY A 269 14.45 -3.17 5.97
N THR A 270 13.70 -3.50 7.02
CA THR A 270 12.77 -4.63 7.02
C THR A 270 11.33 -4.13 6.98
N SER A 271 10.44 -4.95 6.41
CA SER A 271 9.01 -4.72 6.38
C SER A 271 8.26 -5.91 6.99
N ASP A 272 7.21 -5.60 7.73
CA ASP A 272 6.22 -6.57 8.21
C ASP A 272 4.80 -6.06 7.91
N THR A 273 4.33 -6.34 6.70
CA THR A 273 2.96 -5.99 6.30
C THR A 273 1.90 -6.85 7.02
N SER A 274 2.28 -8.01 7.58
CA SER A 274 1.33 -8.82 8.35
C SER A 274 0.93 -8.11 9.65
N ARG A 275 1.71 -7.15 10.16
CA ARG A 275 1.27 -6.30 11.29
C ARG A 275 -0.11 -5.66 11.07
N ILE A 276 -0.41 -5.28 9.83
CA ILE A 276 -1.69 -4.64 9.52
C ILE A 276 -2.76 -5.70 9.23
N ALA A 277 -2.43 -6.78 8.50
CA ALA A 277 -3.23 -8.00 8.38
C ALA A 277 -2.74 -9.07 9.35
N THR A 278 -2.96 -8.86 10.66
CA THR A 278 -2.30 -9.65 11.71
C THR A 278 -2.53 -11.15 11.55
N ASP A 279 -1.44 -11.86 11.32
CA ASP A 279 -1.33 -13.31 11.32
C ASP A 279 -0.77 -13.86 12.65
N HIS A 280 -0.55 -12.96 13.62
CA HIS A 280 0.07 -13.22 14.94
C HIS A 280 1.56 -13.59 14.89
N ILE A 281 2.21 -13.36 13.75
CA ILE A 281 3.63 -13.60 13.58
C ILE A 281 4.33 -12.23 13.47
N ASN A 282 5.32 -11.99 14.31
CA ASN A 282 6.24 -10.86 14.13
C ASN A 282 7.43 -11.37 13.32
N ASN A 283 7.43 -11.15 12.01
CA ASN A 283 8.46 -11.66 11.09
C ASN A 283 8.91 -10.59 10.10
N PRO A 284 9.48 -9.47 10.58
CA PRO A 284 10.01 -8.46 9.71
C PRO A 284 11.14 -9.05 8.86
N ASN A 285 11.03 -8.92 7.54
CA ASN A 285 12.03 -9.39 6.60
C ASN A 285 12.60 -8.23 5.80
N ALA A 286 13.87 -8.31 5.38
CA ALA A 286 14.48 -7.22 4.62
C ALA A 286 13.71 -7.00 3.32
N ILE A 287 13.45 -5.74 3.00
CA ILE A 287 12.75 -5.36 1.77
C ILE A 287 13.62 -5.78 0.59
N ASN A 288 13.08 -6.62 -0.29
CA ASN A 288 13.86 -7.24 -1.34
C ASN A 288 14.28 -6.21 -2.39
N ALA A 289 15.56 -6.28 -2.78
CA ALA A 289 16.03 -5.66 -3.99
C ALA A 289 15.53 -6.48 -5.20
N ILE A 290 14.95 -5.80 -6.18
CA ILE A 290 14.40 -6.46 -7.37
C ILE A 290 15.38 -6.26 -8.52
N PHE A 291 16.26 -7.24 -8.72
CA PHE A 291 17.27 -7.23 -9.77
C PHE A 291 17.30 -8.53 -10.55
N LEU A 292 17.74 -8.42 -11.80
CA LEU A 292 18.02 -9.56 -12.68
C LEU A 292 16.82 -10.48 -12.90
N LEU A 293 15.60 -9.94 -12.90
CA LEU A 293 14.39 -10.76 -13.08
C LEU A 293 14.49 -11.62 -14.34
N LYS A 294 14.93 -11.06 -15.48
CA LYS A 294 15.10 -11.82 -16.72
C LYS A 294 16.06 -12.99 -16.58
N VAL A 295 17.22 -12.76 -15.94
CA VAL A 295 18.22 -13.81 -15.75
C VAL A 295 17.70 -14.90 -14.81
N ARG A 296 16.98 -14.49 -13.77
CA ARG A 296 16.33 -15.42 -12.82
C ARG A 296 15.29 -16.28 -13.52
N GLU A 297 14.44 -15.70 -14.36
CA GLU A 297 13.49 -16.45 -15.19
C GLU A 297 14.19 -17.46 -16.12
N ASP A 298 15.36 -17.10 -16.68
CA ASP A 298 16.11 -17.97 -17.60
C ASP A 298 16.74 -19.19 -16.91
N ILE A 299 17.07 -19.09 -15.62
CA ILE A 299 17.71 -20.17 -14.85
C ILE A 299 16.79 -20.82 -13.81
N ALA A 300 15.55 -20.33 -13.70
CA ALA A 300 14.61 -20.76 -12.68
C ALA A 300 14.25 -22.24 -12.84
N ALA A 301 14.13 -22.92 -11.69
CA ALA A 301 13.36 -24.15 -11.65
C ALA A 301 11.90 -23.83 -11.93
N THR A 302 11.19 -24.77 -12.55
CA THR A 302 9.77 -24.63 -12.76
C THR A 302 8.98 -25.24 -11.61
N GLU A 303 7.96 -24.53 -11.14
CA GLU A 303 6.99 -25.04 -10.18
C GLU A 303 5.59 -24.96 -10.76
N LYS A 304 4.71 -25.83 -10.29
CA LYS A 304 3.33 -25.87 -10.73
C LYS A 304 2.56 -24.72 -10.09
N VAL A 305 2.13 -23.75 -10.90
CA VAL A 305 1.25 -22.68 -10.43
C VAL A 305 -0.18 -23.22 -10.29
N ALA A 306 -0.78 -22.99 -9.13
CA ALA A 306 -2.12 -23.46 -8.81
C ALA A 306 -2.88 -22.44 -7.93
N GLY A 307 -4.15 -22.73 -7.65
CA GLY A 307 -4.95 -21.94 -6.71
C GLY A 307 -5.42 -20.59 -7.28
N GLY A 308 -5.49 -19.58 -6.41
CA GLY A 308 -6.13 -18.29 -6.74
C GLY A 308 -5.50 -17.55 -7.92
N THR A 309 -4.20 -17.69 -8.14
CA THR A 309 -3.46 -17.05 -9.24
C THR A 309 -4.03 -17.40 -10.62
N LEU A 310 -4.57 -18.61 -10.79
CA LEU A 310 -5.19 -19.05 -12.05
C LEU A 310 -6.43 -18.23 -12.44
N ALA A 311 -6.94 -17.39 -11.52
CA ALA A 311 -8.02 -16.46 -11.82
C ALA A 311 -7.54 -15.12 -12.39
N LEU A 312 -6.23 -14.85 -12.43
CA LEU A 312 -5.69 -13.71 -13.18
C LEU A 312 -5.80 -13.98 -14.70
N PRO A 313 -5.97 -12.93 -15.53
CA PRO A 313 -6.02 -13.09 -16.98
C PRO A 313 -4.74 -13.76 -17.51
N ASP A 314 -4.94 -14.70 -18.44
CA ASP A 314 -3.91 -15.44 -19.20
C ASP A 314 -3.04 -16.40 -18.39
N GLU A 315 -3.23 -16.49 -17.08
CA GLU A 315 -2.63 -17.51 -16.23
C GLU A 315 -3.27 -18.89 -16.49
N LYS A 316 -2.45 -19.93 -16.58
CA LYS A 316 -2.89 -21.31 -16.79
C LYS A 316 -2.15 -22.23 -15.83
N GLU A 317 -2.83 -23.31 -15.44
CA GLU A 317 -2.21 -24.38 -14.65
C GLU A 317 -1.10 -25.02 -15.49
N ASP A 318 0.14 -24.64 -15.20
CA ASP A 318 1.33 -25.04 -15.95
C ASP A 318 2.55 -24.97 -15.02
N MET A 319 3.70 -25.41 -15.52
CA MET A 319 5.00 -25.31 -14.88
C MET A 319 5.63 -23.97 -15.24
N TRP A 320 5.70 -23.05 -14.27
CA TRP A 320 6.23 -21.70 -14.49
C TRP A 320 7.60 -21.53 -13.85
N PRO A 321 8.51 -20.78 -14.48
CA PRO A 321 9.76 -20.40 -13.84
C PRO A 321 9.50 -19.59 -12.58
N VAL A 322 9.99 -20.05 -11.43
CA VAL A 322 9.94 -19.31 -10.16
C VAL A 322 11.25 -18.53 -9.99
N PRO A 323 11.24 -17.18 -10.05
CA PRO A 323 12.47 -16.40 -10.12
C PRO A 323 13.19 -16.24 -8.77
N HIS A 324 12.57 -16.67 -7.67
CA HIS A 324 13.08 -16.58 -6.29
C HIS A 324 13.67 -15.20 -5.96
N ILE A 325 12.94 -14.14 -6.34
CA ILE A 325 13.21 -12.76 -5.95
C ILE A 325 12.74 -12.54 -4.52
N LEU A 326 11.61 -13.13 -4.15
CA LEU A 326 11.05 -13.00 -2.81
C LEU A 326 11.60 -14.12 -1.91
N LYS A 327 12.25 -13.73 -0.81
CA LYS A 327 12.96 -14.64 0.11
C LYS A 327 12.11 -15.77 0.70
N ASP A 328 10.82 -15.51 0.87
CA ASP A 328 9.84 -16.45 1.41
C ASP A 328 9.23 -17.36 0.33
N GLY A 329 9.61 -17.19 -0.93
CA GLY A 329 9.02 -17.92 -2.06
C GLY A 329 7.62 -17.44 -2.42
N ALA A 330 7.21 -16.25 -1.98
CA ALA A 330 5.91 -15.67 -2.32
C ALA A 330 5.75 -15.34 -3.82
N ASP A 331 6.79 -15.55 -4.63
CA ASP A 331 6.77 -15.49 -6.10
C ASP A 331 6.64 -16.85 -6.79
N SER A 332 6.43 -17.94 -6.03
CA SER A 332 5.99 -19.25 -6.54
C SER A 332 4.62 -19.20 -7.25
N VAL A 333 3.89 -18.11 -7.08
CA VAL A 333 2.65 -17.79 -7.81
C VAL A 333 2.90 -17.02 -9.11
N GLY A 334 4.13 -17.03 -9.63
CA GLY A 334 4.52 -16.31 -10.83
C GLY A 334 4.69 -14.80 -10.63
N VAL A 335 5.37 -14.14 -11.59
CA VAL A 335 5.72 -12.72 -11.50
C VAL A 335 4.48 -11.82 -11.39
N ARG A 336 3.41 -12.11 -12.16
CA ARG A 336 2.16 -11.34 -12.14
C ARG A 336 1.46 -11.45 -10.78
N GLY A 337 1.31 -12.67 -10.27
CA GLY A 337 0.75 -12.94 -8.94
C GLY A 337 1.56 -12.28 -7.82
N ALA A 338 2.88 -12.39 -7.88
CA ALA A 338 3.78 -11.75 -6.91
C ALA A 338 3.66 -10.22 -6.92
N ALA A 339 3.61 -9.61 -8.10
CA ALA A 339 3.53 -8.17 -8.25
C ALA A 339 2.19 -7.61 -7.75
N ILE A 340 1.05 -8.19 -8.16
CA ILE A 340 -0.27 -7.68 -7.73
C ILE A 340 -0.52 -7.87 -6.23
N ARG A 341 0.02 -8.95 -5.64
CA ARG A 341 -0.07 -9.20 -4.19
C ARG A 341 0.47 -8.02 -3.37
N VAL A 342 1.56 -7.38 -3.80
CA VAL A 342 2.14 -6.27 -3.03
C VAL A 342 1.16 -5.11 -2.90
N TYR A 343 0.37 -4.81 -3.94
CA TYR A 343 -0.68 -3.79 -3.86
C TYR A 343 -1.78 -4.17 -2.86
N VAL A 344 -2.14 -5.45 -2.74
CA VAL A 344 -3.06 -5.94 -1.69
C VAL A 344 -2.46 -5.74 -0.31
N ASN A 345 -1.17 -6.05 -0.12
CA ASN A 345 -0.49 -5.90 1.17
C ASN A 345 -0.47 -4.45 1.67
N ILE A 346 -0.42 -3.48 0.76
CA ILE A 346 -0.46 -2.05 1.10
C ILE A 346 -1.87 -1.44 1.04
N GLY A 347 -2.92 -2.26 0.88
CA GLY A 347 -4.32 -1.84 1.08
C GLY A 347 -5.18 -1.66 -0.18
N MET A 348 -4.78 -2.18 -1.35
CA MET A 348 -5.67 -2.20 -2.53
C MET A 348 -6.96 -2.97 -2.24
N PHE A 349 -8.09 -2.43 -2.71
CA PHE A 349 -9.44 -2.95 -2.49
C PHE A 349 -9.74 -3.24 -1.00
N SER A 350 -9.49 -2.21 -0.19
CA SER A 350 -9.60 -2.25 1.26
C SER A 350 -10.97 -2.67 1.79
N GLU A 351 -12.04 -2.32 1.08
CA GLU A 351 -13.42 -2.60 1.45
C GLU A 351 -13.67 -4.10 1.55
N TYR A 352 -13.08 -4.88 0.63
CA TYR A 352 -13.12 -6.34 0.69
C TYR A 352 -12.05 -6.88 1.64
N TRP A 353 -10.82 -6.37 1.56
CA TRP A 353 -9.69 -6.78 2.40
C TRP A 353 -10.04 -6.79 3.90
N LEU A 354 -10.75 -5.75 4.37
CA LEU A 354 -11.17 -5.57 5.75
C LEU A 354 -12.25 -6.56 6.22
N THR A 355 -12.89 -7.27 5.29
CA THR A 355 -13.80 -8.39 5.61
C THR A 355 -13.08 -9.73 5.72
N ARG A 356 -11.82 -9.80 5.26
CA ARG A 356 -11.01 -11.02 5.17
C ARG A 356 -9.94 -11.09 6.26
N HIS A 357 -9.40 -9.94 6.66
CA HIS A 357 -8.30 -9.84 7.60
C HIS A 357 -8.69 -8.99 8.82
N ASN A 358 -8.07 -9.28 9.97
CA ASN A 358 -8.20 -8.42 11.13
C ASN A 358 -7.14 -7.33 11.08
N ARG A 359 -7.52 -6.11 11.45
CA ARG A 359 -6.60 -4.99 11.60
C ARG A 359 -5.99 -4.98 12.99
N LEU A 360 -4.66 -5.05 13.08
CA LEU A 360 -3.85 -4.87 14.31
C LEU A 360 -4.07 -5.91 15.42
N ILE A 361 -5.32 -6.29 15.72
CA ILE A 361 -5.71 -7.26 16.75
C ILE A 361 -6.43 -8.44 16.06
N GLY A 362 -5.79 -9.61 16.05
CA GLY A 362 -6.32 -10.79 15.37
C GLY A 362 -7.34 -11.54 16.23
N LEU A 363 -8.60 -11.15 16.13
CA LEU A 363 -9.68 -11.78 16.92
C LEU A 363 -10.38 -12.92 16.19
N THR A 364 -10.25 -12.97 14.86
CA THR A 364 -10.93 -13.96 14.01
C THR A 364 -9.96 -14.66 13.06
N PRO A 365 -10.24 -15.88 12.60
CA PRO A 365 -9.41 -16.50 11.56
C PRO A 365 -9.40 -15.67 10.28
N GLN A 366 -8.22 -15.49 9.69
CA GLN A 366 -8.10 -14.86 8.37
C GLN A 366 -8.80 -15.71 7.31
N LYS A 367 -9.34 -15.03 6.30
CA LYS A 367 -9.98 -15.65 5.13
C LYS A 367 -9.19 -15.31 3.87
N PRO A 368 -9.20 -16.17 2.85
CA PRO A 368 -8.56 -15.86 1.58
C PRO A 368 -9.11 -14.57 0.95
N PHE A 369 -8.22 -13.80 0.34
CA PHE A 369 -8.59 -12.72 -0.58
C PHE A 369 -8.79 -13.32 -1.98
N GLU A 370 -10.03 -13.39 -2.46
CA GLU A 370 -10.37 -14.08 -3.69
C GLU A 370 -10.21 -13.18 -4.93
N ILE A 371 -9.34 -13.57 -5.86
CA ILE A 371 -9.11 -12.86 -7.13
C ILE A 371 -10.39 -12.72 -7.97
N PRO A 372 -11.24 -13.77 -8.16
CA PRO A 372 -12.49 -13.62 -8.91
C PRO A 372 -13.38 -12.51 -8.35
N TYR A 373 -13.48 -12.42 -7.03
CA TYR A 373 -14.25 -11.38 -6.35
C TYR A 373 -13.64 -10.00 -6.61
N ALA A 374 -12.32 -9.86 -6.50
CA ALA A 374 -11.64 -8.60 -6.79
C ALA A 374 -11.83 -8.14 -8.25
N ARG A 375 -11.76 -9.06 -9.21
CA ARG A 375 -11.99 -8.78 -10.63
C ARG A 375 -13.41 -8.32 -10.91
N GLU A 376 -14.41 -8.86 -10.20
CA GLU A 376 -15.80 -8.45 -10.36
C GLU A 376 -16.08 -7.11 -9.67
N HIS A 377 -15.60 -6.93 -8.44
CA HIS A 377 -16.05 -5.87 -7.53
C HIS A 377 -15.09 -4.68 -7.37
N SER A 378 -13.88 -4.73 -7.94
CA SER A 378 -12.92 -3.63 -7.86
C SER A 378 -12.44 -3.16 -9.23
N VAL A 379 -12.59 -1.86 -9.50
CA VAL A 379 -11.98 -1.19 -10.65
C VAL A 379 -10.48 -0.99 -10.42
N PHE A 380 -10.04 -0.68 -9.20
CA PHE A 380 -8.62 -0.53 -8.86
C PHE A 380 -7.84 -1.83 -9.07
N TRP A 381 -8.43 -2.98 -8.74
CA TRP A 381 -7.87 -4.29 -9.04
C TRP A 381 -7.59 -4.43 -10.54
N ARG A 382 -8.63 -4.25 -11.38
CA ARG A 382 -8.50 -4.40 -12.84
C ARG A 382 -7.53 -3.37 -13.45
N ALA A 383 -7.54 -2.13 -12.96
CA ALA A 383 -6.57 -1.12 -13.40
C ALA A 383 -5.13 -1.53 -13.02
N THR A 384 -4.95 -2.20 -11.88
CA THR A 384 -3.64 -2.73 -11.47
C THR A 384 -3.23 -3.94 -12.33
N GLU A 385 -4.17 -4.82 -12.70
CA GLU A 385 -3.92 -5.92 -13.64
C GLU A 385 -3.35 -5.42 -14.97
N GLU A 386 -3.90 -4.33 -15.52
CA GLU A 386 -3.42 -3.70 -16.77
C GLU A 386 -1.99 -3.14 -16.70
N ARG A 387 -1.42 -3.00 -15.49
CA ARG A 387 -0.07 -2.46 -15.26
C ARG A 387 0.98 -3.55 -15.06
N LEU A 388 0.57 -4.80 -14.80
CA LEU A 388 1.50 -5.86 -14.36
C LEU A 388 2.57 -6.19 -15.38
N ASP A 389 2.24 -6.26 -16.67
CA ASP A 389 3.22 -6.59 -17.72
C ASP A 389 4.26 -5.48 -17.88
N ASN A 390 3.84 -4.22 -17.77
CA ASN A 390 4.73 -3.06 -17.80
C ASN A 390 5.69 -3.08 -16.60
N ILE A 391 5.18 -3.36 -15.39
CA ILE A 391 5.99 -3.49 -14.17
C ILE A 391 7.00 -4.65 -14.31
N ALA A 392 6.56 -5.81 -14.81
CA ALA A 392 7.43 -6.95 -15.04
C ALA A 392 8.50 -6.64 -16.11
N ALA A 393 8.15 -5.94 -17.19
CA ALA A 393 9.09 -5.49 -18.20
C ALA A 393 10.16 -4.57 -17.59
N PHE A 394 9.75 -3.60 -16.76
CA PHE A 394 10.68 -2.73 -16.04
C PHE A 394 11.64 -3.53 -15.15
N PHE A 395 11.13 -4.46 -14.34
CA PHE A 395 11.98 -5.29 -13.47
C PHE A 395 12.99 -6.16 -14.23
N ARG A 396 12.65 -6.60 -15.45
CA ARG A 396 13.60 -7.32 -16.32
C ARG A 396 14.77 -6.46 -16.79
N LYS A 397 14.67 -5.13 -16.75
CA LYS A 397 15.78 -4.21 -17.06
C LYS A 397 16.68 -3.89 -15.88
N LEU A 398 16.21 -4.08 -14.67
CA LEU A 398 16.96 -3.72 -13.48
C LEU A 398 18.16 -4.63 -13.24
N LYS A 399 19.31 -3.99 -13.00
CA LYS A 399 20.59 -4.62 -12.67
C LYS A 399 21.03 -4.22 -11.26
N PRO A 400 21.83 -5.05 -10.58
CA PRO A 400 22.39 -4.67 -9.29
C PRO A 400 23.35 -3.50 -9.44
N PHE A 401 23.43 -2.67 -8.40
CA PHE A 401 24.41 -1.60 -8.28
C PHE A 401 25.66 -2.16 -7.58
N HIS A 402 26.73 -2.38 -8.33
CA HIS A 402 27.97 -2.90 -7.75
C HIS A 402 28.74 -1.77 -7.06
N LEU A 403 29.18 -2.01 -5.82
CA LEU A 403 29.99 -1.04 -5.07
C LEU A 403 31.34 -0.76 -5.72
N ALA A 404 31.85 -1.70 -6.53
CA ALA A 404 33.04 -1.51 -7.33
C ALA A 404 32.90 -0.38 -8.38
N ASP A 405 31.66 -0.08 -8.79
CA ASP A 405 31.34 0.97 -9.76
C ASP A 405 31.10 2.32 -9.09
N ALA A 406 31.06 2.38 -7.75
CA ALA A 406 31.01 3.63 -7.01
C ALA A 406 32.32 4.41 -7.14
N GLU A 407 32.28 5.73 -6.92
CA GLU A 407 33.49 6.55 -6.89
C GLU A 407 34.47 6.03 -5.82
N GLY A 408 35.72 5.75 -6.24
CA GLY A 408 36.74 5.14 -5.39
C GLY A 408 36.52 3.65 -5.06
N GLY A 409 35.43 3.04 -5.52
CA GLY A 409 35.05 1.66 -5.22
C GLY A 409 36.08 0.61 -5.62
N GLN A 410 36.76 0.81 -6.76
CA GLN A 410 37.81 -0.08 -7.25
C GLN A 410 38.99 -0.22 -6.27
N ALA A 411 39.26 0.78 -5.43
CA ALA A 411 40.33 0.71 -4.43
C ALA A 411 40.08 -0.35 -3.34
N TYR A 412 38.83 -0.79 -3.18
CA TYR A 412 38.44 -1.81 -2.21
C TYR A 412 38.34 -3.22 -2.80
N ILE A 413 38.53 -3.37 -4.12
CA ILE A 413 38.51 -4.66 -4.80
C ILE A 413 39.94 -5.16 -4.94
N THR A 414 40.27 -6.22 -4.21
CA THR A 414 41.55 -6.91 -4.37
C THR A 414 41.50 -7.90 -5.54
N THR A 415 42.57 -7.93 -6.34
CA THR A 415 42.82 -8.98 -7.33
C THR A 415 43.90 -9.96 -6.86
N ASP A 416 44.42 -9.80 -5.63
CA ASP A 416 45.40 -10.69 -5.04
C ASP A 416 44.76 -12.04 -4.69
N SER A 417 45.18 -13.08 -5.41
CA SER A 417 44.68 -14.44 -5.22
C SER A 417 45.01 -15.03 -3.86
N ALA A 418 46.09 -14.59 -3.20
CA ALA A 418 46.44 -15.05 -1.87
C ALA A 418 45.45 -14.47 -0.84
N VAL A 419 45.12 -13.18 -0.94
CA VAL A 419 44.11 -12.53 -0.08
C VAL A 419 42.73 -13.16 -0.29
N MET A 420 42.32 -13.38 -1.53
CA MET A 420 41.06 -14.05 -1.85
C MET A 420 41.00 -15.50 -1.36
N THR A 421 42.13 -16.23 -1.40
CA THR A 421 42.20 -17.61 -0.91
C THR A 421 42.10 -17.64 0.61
N HIS A 422 42.85 -16.77 1.30
CA HIS A 422 42.77 -16.66 2.76
C HIS A 422 41.34 -16.36 3.23
N GLY A 423 40.63 -15.44 2.58
CA GLY A 423 39.23 -15.11 2.91
C GLY A 423 38.23 -16.26 2.77
N LYS A 424 38.56 -17.34 2.05
CA LYS A 424 37.73 -18.57 2.01
C LYS A 424 37.99 -19.51 3.18
N GLU A 425 39.14 -19.37 3.84
CA GLU A 425 39.61 -20.25 4.90
C GLU A 425 39.27 -19.73 6.32
N VAL A 426 39.04 -18.42 6.46
CA VAL A 426 38.66 -17.78 7.74
C VAL A 426 37.16 -17.74 8.01
#